data_AF-A0A7Y9N157-F1
#
_entry.id   AF-A0A7Y9N157-F1
#
_cell.length_a   1.000
_cell.length_b   1.000
_cell.length_c   1.000
_cell.angle_alpha   90.00
_cell.angle_beta   90.00
_cell.angle_gamma   90.00
#
_symmetry.space_group_name_H-M   'P 1'
#
loop_
_entity.id
_entity.type
_entity.pdbx_description
1 polymer ?
#
loop_
_entity_poly.entity_id
_entity_poly.type
_entity_poly.pdbx_seq_one_letter_code
_entity_poly.pdbx_strand_id
1 'polypeptide(L)' 'MSTKLGGARFTFAVYVLFGALALLCIPVAVVFFFFAPMGGFVFLIAAGILWALSASVGRSYKELVGKN' A
#
# COMPACT_ATOMS: atom_id res chain seq x y z
N MET A 1 18.21 -9.38 21.82
CA MET A 1 17.72 -10.19 20.69
C MET A 1 16.24 -9.91 20.31
N SER A 2 15.62 -8.81 20.77
CA SER A 2 14.16 -8.61 20.68
C SER A 2 13.67 -7.57 19.64
N THR A 3 14.58 -6.86 18.96
CA THR A 3 14.20 -5.76 18.05
C THR A 3 14.00 -6.17 16.59
N LYS A 4 14.54 -7.31 16.14
CA LYS A 4 14.45 -7.74 14.74
C LYS A 4 13.06 -8.33 14.37
N LEU A 5 12.37 -8.95 15.32
CA LEU A 5 11.03 -9.53 15.09
C LEU A 5 9.92 -8.46 15.01
N GLY A 6 10.10 -7.33 15.72
CA GLY A 6 9.16 -6.22 15.71
C GLY A 6 9.13 -5.45 14.39
N GLY A 7 10.31 -5.22 13.79
CA GLY A 7 10.43 -4.55 12.49
C GLY A 7 9.76 -5.32 11.36
N ALA A 8 9.93 -6.64 11.30
CA ALA A 8 9.33 -7.48 10.25
C ALA A 8 7.78 -7.45 10.30
N ARG A 9 7.20 -7.52 11.49
CA ARG A 9 5.73 -7.44 11.68
C ARG A 9 5.17 -6.07 11.31
N PHE A 10 5.90 -5.01 11.64
CA PHE A 10 5.53 -3.64 11.26
C PHE A 10 5.55 -3.45 9.74
N THR A 11 6.59 -3.91 9.05
CA THR A 11 6.69 -3.89 7.58
C THR A 11 5.55 -4.66 6.91
N PHE A 12 5.17 -5.82 7.45
CA PHE A 12 4.03 -6.60 6.95
C PHE A 12 2.68 -5.89 7.18
N ALA A 13 2.48 -5.31 8.36
CA ALA A 13 1.26 -4.54 8.65
C ALA A 13 1.10 -3.35 7.70
N VAL A 14 2.19 -2.62 7.44
CA VAL A 14 2.23 -1.52 6.46
C VAL A 14 1.90 -2.04 5.06
N TYR A 15 2.50 -3.14 4.62
CA TYR A 15 2.20 -3.76 3.32
C TYR A 15 0.69 -4.02 3.12
N VAL A 16 0.06 -4.64 4.13
CA VAL A 16 -1.37 -4.99 4.11
C VAL A 16 -2.25 -3.74 4.19
N LEU A 17 -1.91 -2.76 5.03
CA LEU A 17 -2.64 -1.50 5.16
C LEU A 17 -2.63 -0.70 3.85
N PHE A 18 -1.46 -0.52 3.23
CA PHE A 18 -1.33 0.22 1.97
C PHE A 18 -2.04 -0.52 0.82
N GLY A 19 -1.98 -1.85 0.77
CA GLY A 19 -2.70 -2.65 -0.21
C GLY A 19 -4.22 -2.56 -0.07
N ALA A 20 -4.73 -2.67 1.17
CA ALA A 20 -6.16 -2.53 1.46
C ALA A 20 -6.67 -1.12 1.16
N LEU A 21 -5.89 -0.08 1.50
CA LEU A 21 -6.25 1.31 1.22
C LEU A 21 -6.27 1.62 -0.29
N ALA A 22 -5.34 1.04 -1.06
CA ALA A 22 -5.34 1.13 -2.51
C ALA A 22 -6.58 0.46 -3.12
N LEU A 23 -6.96 -0.73 -2.66
CA LEU A 23 -8.16 -1.44 -3.09
C LEU A 23 -9.45 -0.66 -2.79
N LEU A 24 -9.52 0.01 -1.64
CA LEU A 24 -10.65 0.88 -1.28
C LEU A 24 -10.70 2.17 -2.09
N CYS A 25 -9.55 2.71 -2.51
CA CYS A 25 -9.51 3.89 -3.37
C CYS A 25 -10.07 3.64 -4.78
N ILE A 26 -10.00 2.42 -5.31
CA ILE A 26 -10.48 2.10 -6.67
C ILE A 26 -12.00 2.36 -6.83
N PRO A 27 -12.91 1.78 -6.01
CA PRO A 27 -14.34 2.05 -6.14
C PRO A 27 -14.67 3.51 -5.83
N VAL A 28 -13.98 4.15 -4.88
CA VAL A 28 -14.15 5.58 -4.58
C VAL A 28 -13.76 6.43 -5.80
N ALA A 29 -12.61 6.14 -6.43
CA ALA A 29 -12.16 6.82 -7.62
C ALA A 29 -13.15 6.68 -8.78
N VAL A 30 -13.69 5.47 -8.97
CA VAL A 30 -14.72 5.20 -10.00
C VAL A 30 -15.97 6.02 -9.74
N VAL A 31 -16.48 6.06 -8.50
CA VAL A 31 -17.64 6.88 -8.13
C VAL A 31 -17.36 8.36 -8.37
N PHE A 32 -16.22 8.86 -7.90
CA PHE A 32 -15.82 10.25 -8.11
C PHE A 32 -15.60 10.59 -9.59
N PHE A 33 -15.24 9.63 -10.44
CA PHE A 33 -15.07 9.86 -11.87
C PHE A 33 -16.36 10.35 -12.55
N PHE A 34 -17.53 9.92 -12.06
CA PHE A 34 -18.84 10.34 -12.59
C PHE A 34 -19.27 11.72 -12.10
N PHE A 35 -18.89 12.14 -10.90
CA PHE A 35 -19.32 13.42 -10.30
C PHE A 35 -18.25 14.54 -10.43
N ALA A 36 -16.98 14.18 -10.33
CA ALA A 36 -15.83 15.08 -10.35
C ALA A 36 -14.62 14.36 -10.98
N PRO A 37 -14.51 14.33 -12.33
CA PRO A 37 -13.52 13.51 -13.03
C PRO A 37 -12.07 13.80 -12.63
N MET A 38 -11.74 15.07 -12.35
CA MET A 38 -10.42 15.45 -11.81
C MET A 38 -10.15 14.83 -10.43
N GLY A 39 -11.15 14.77 -9.55
CA GLY A 39 -11.04 14.10 -8.25
C GLY A 39 -10.81 12.60 -8.40
N GLY A 40 -11.57 11.95 -9.30
CA GLY A 40 -11.37 10.53 -9.64
C GLY A 40 -9.95 10.22 -10.12
N PHE A 41 -9.39 11.05 -11.02
CA PHE A 41 -8.01 10.91 -11.47
C PHE A 41 -6.98 11.01 -10.34
N VAL A 42 -7.15 11.98 -9.43
CA VAL A 42 -6.26 12.14 -8.26
C VAL A 42 -6.31 10.90 -7.36
N PHE A 43 -7.50 10.34 -7.12
CA PHE A 43 -7.66 9.10 -6.35
C PHE A 43 -7.02 7.87 -7.03
N LEU A 44 -7.11 7.76 -8.37
CA LEU A 44 -6.43 6.69 -9.11
C LEU A 44 -4.90 6.81 -9.01
N ILE A 45 -4.36 8.02 -9.11
CA ILE A 45 -2.93 8.27 -8.96
C ILE A 45 -2.48 7.92 -7.54
N ALA A 46 -3.24 8.34 -6.52
CA ALA A 46 -2.97 8.01 -5.12
C ALA A 46 -2.98 6.49 -4.89
N ALA A 47 -3.96 5.76 -5.45
CA ALA A 47 -4.04 4.30 -5.38
C ALA A 47 -2.81 3.63 -6.03
N GLY A 48 -2.36 4.14 -7.18
CA GLY A 48 -1.16 3.66 -7.87
C GLY A 48 0.12 3.86 -7.04
N ILE A 49 0.27 5.01 -6.39
CA ILE A 49 1.41 5.30 -5.51
C ILE A 49 1.39 4.39 -4.28
N LEU A 50 0.22 4.22 -3.64
CA LEU A 50 0.02 3.32 -2.50
C LEU A 50 0.41 1.87 -2.87
N TRP A 51 0.04 1.42 -4.07
CA TRP A 51 0.41 0.11 -4.59
C TRP A 51 1.92 -0.04 -4.82
N ALA A 52 2.55 0.97 -5.43
CA ALA A 52 4.00 0.98 -5.66
C ALA A 52 4.80 0.97 -4.35
N LEU A 53 4.35 1.74 -3.35
CA LEU A 53 4.92 1.74 -2.00
C LEU A 53 4.75 0.37 -1.33
N SER A 54 3.56 -0.23 -1.43
CA SER A 54 3.30 -1.59 -0.93
C SER A 54 4.26 -2.60 -1.59
N ALA A 55 4.44 -2.57 -2.92
CA ALA A 55 5.37 -3.45 -3.61
C ALA A 55 6.84 -3.25 -3.17
N SER A 56 7.27 -2.01 -2.92
CA SER A 56 8.61 -1.70 -2.40
C SER A 56 8.82 -2.27 -0.99
N VAL A 57 7.87 -2.03 -0.09
CA VAL A 57 7.87 -2.53 1.29
C VAL A 57 7.84 -4.06 1.33
N GLY A 58 7.09 -4.70 0.43
CA GLY A 58 7.05 -6.15 0.29
C GLY A 58 8.38 -6.78 -0.12
N ARG A 59 9.18 -6.09 -0.96
CA ARG A 59 10.55 -6.53 -1.29
C ARG A 59 11.49 -6.41 -0.09
N SER A 60 11.44 -5.30 0.65
CA SER A 60 12.21 -5.14 1.89
C SER A 60 11.84 -6.19 2.95
N TYR A 61 10.57 -6.57 3.07
CA TYR A 61 10.13 -7.66 3.94
C TYR A 61 10.74 -9.00 3.53
N LYS A 62 10.72 -9.37 2.24
CA LYS A 62 11.35 -10.60 1.76
C LYS A 62 12.85 -10.65 2.04
N GLU A 63 13.53 -9.51 1.92
CA GLU A 63 14.97 -9.43 2.20
C GLU A 63 15.29 -9.53 3.71
N LEU A 64 14.42 -8.98 4.58
CA LEU A 64 14.53 -9.11 6.03
C LEU A 64 14.20 -10.51 6.55
N VAL A 65 13.23 -11.18 5.93
CA VAL A 65 12.83 -12.56 6.26
C VAL A 65 13.85 -13.57 5.74
N GLY A 66 14.40 -13.39 4.54
CA GLY A 66 15.41 -14.30 3.97
C GLY A 66 16.82 -14.17 4.57
N LYS A 67 17.09 -13.14 5.38
CA LYS A 67 18.33 -12.97 6.17
C LYS A 67 18.22 -13.53 7.60
N ASN A 68 17.04 -14.03 8.01
CA ASN A 68 16.86 -14.85 9.23
C ASN A 68 16.66 -16.30 8.84
#